data_AF-A0A6G0XRL7-F1
#
_entry.id   AF-A0A6G0XRL7-F1
#
_cell.length_a   1.000
_cell.length_b   1.000
_cell.length_c   1.000
_cell.angle_alpha   90.00
_cell.angle_beta   90.00
_cell.angle_gamma   90.00
#
_symmetry.space_group_name_H-M   'P 1'
#
loop_
_entity.id
_entity.type
_entity.pdbx_description
1 polymer ?
#
loop_
_entity_poly.entity_id
_entity_poly.type
_entity_poly.pdbx_seq_one_letter_code
_entity_poly.pdbx_strand_id
1 'polypeptide(L)'
;MINASDGVRQEGRRKSSSVVPEEGIQEDHVLEIGGKSPSKPFGMDLMFPKVFLTTESKDKQTHLWLHLRMLCLFACSAEAITTCFTPIWIHESTGINISATLLNFIGSFLEGAAQELQVGTSHAGWKRACHYFRSVFLGVFTSYCYMVDHAGDLLAKNFLFGPLYIISTLCYACVAFRLGQRCMFLFKKYVFAPDKHMPVDVVGWGLSVFVLIVLLTAIFGQPGFVRDPNDAQFLGPIPVNDGLELVMGMTMSCVASWLSSFVSDGYYDGMVDWGTWRCNLASCILTVLAYGIHYILPALAHNVAVKKFVSSFCGSLSAFSGSVAATMLLADAKNRPMAMANLALNIVTGLAFLPYLRA
;
A
#
# COMPACT_ATOMS: atom_id res chain seq x y z
N MET A 1 -57.68 -5.27 -51.19
CA MET A 1 -58.08 -4.44 -50.03
C MET A 1 -56.83 -3.70 -49.58
N ILE A 2 -56.48 -2.55 -50.15
CA ILE A 2 -56.97 -1.17 -49.92
C ILE A 2 -56.58 -0.62 -48.54
N ASN A 3 -55.60 0.31 -48.62
CA ASN A 3 -55.32 1.55 -47.89
C ASN A 3 -54.79 1.59 -46.45
N ALA A 4 -53.67 2.31 -46.37
CA ALA A 4 -53.23 3.15 -45.26
C ALA A 4 -54.20 4.32 -45.00
N SER A 5 -54.26 4.79 -43.76
CA SER A 5 -54.43 6.22 -43.45
C SER A 5 -54.07 6.52 -41.99
N ASP A 6 -53.28 7.57 -41.84
CA ASP A 6 -52.94 8.28 -40.60
C ASP A 6 -54.15 8.84 -39.83
N GLY A 7 -53.96 8.98 -38.52
CA GLY A 7 -54.04 10.28 -37.84
C GLY A 7 -55.39 10.80 -37.33
N VAL A 8 -55.38 11.17 -36.04
CA VAL A 8 -55.88 12.42 -35.41
C VAL A 8 -56.63 12.16 -34.09
N ARG A 9 -55.88 12.34 -32.99
CA ARG A 9 -56.06 13.35 -31.92
C ARG A 9 -57.48 13.63 -31.40
N GLN A 10 -57.69 13.39 -30.10
CA GLN A 10 -58.48 14.30 -29.25
C GLN A 10 -57.87 14.47 -27.85
N GLU A 11 -57.84 15.72 -27.43
CA GLU A 11 -57.26 16.28 -26.23
C GLU A 11 -58.13 16.05 -24.99
N GLY A 12 -57.48 15.79 -23.84
CA GLY A 12 -58.09 15.83 -22.51
C GLY A 12 -57.16 16.59 -21.55
N ARG A 13 -57.31 17.91 -21.53
CA ARG A 13 -56.54 18.89 -20.75
C ARG A 13 -57.10 19.00 -19.32
N ARG A 14 -56.30 18.75 -18.28
CA ARG A 14 -56.47 19.39 -16.94
C ARG A 14 -55.17 19.47 -16.11
N LYS A 15 -54.65 20.70 -16.11
CA LYS A 15 -53.78 21.50 -15.21
C LYS A 15 -53.20 20.92 -13.89
N SER A 16 -51.86 21.03 -13.82
CA SER A 16 -50.98 21.69 -12.82
C SER A 16 -51.03 21.37 -11.31
N SER A 17 -49.95 20.79 -10.82
CA SER A 17 -49.10 21.31 -9.72
C SER A 17 -47.68 20.72 -9.93
N SER A 18 -46.73 21.45 -10.53
CA SER A 18 -45.61 22.14 -9.86
C SER A 18 -45.08 21.44 -8.60
N VAL A 19 -43.99 20.67 -8.72
CA VAL A 19 -42.81 20.70 -7.82
C VAL A 19 -41.61 20.07 -8.57
N VAL A 20 -40.68 20.97 -8.92
CA VAL A 20 -39.20 20.89 -8.97
C VAL A 20 -38.52 19.72 -9.71
N PRO A 21 -37.73 19.98 -10.77
CA PRO A 21 -36.79 19.01 -11.34
C PRO A 21 -35.66 18.74 -10.34
N GLU A 22 -35.31 17.47 -10.13
CA GLU A 22 -34.03 17.12 -9.50
C GLU A 22 -32.91 17.73 -10.35
N GLU A 23 -32.36 18.84 -9.85
CA GLU A 23 -31.17 19.48 -10.36
C GLU A 23 -30.02 18.48 -10.35
N GLY A 24 -29.30 18.44 -11.47
CA GLY A 24 -28.12 17.61 -11.62
C GLY A 24 -27.14 17.86 -10.49
N ILE A 25 -26.66 16.78 -9.89
CA ILE A 25 -25.46 16.80 -9.06
C ILE A 25 -24.30 17.05 -10.02
N GLN A 26 -24.06 18.34 -10.25
CA GLN A 26 -22.82 18.84 -10.79
C GLN A 26 -21.79 18.67 -9.67
N GLU A 27 -20.83 17.76 -9.86
CA GLU A 27 -19.70 17.59 -8.96
C GLU A 27 -18.91 18.90 -8.94
N ASP A 28 -19.02 19.66 -7.85
CA ASP A 28 -18.16 20.82 -7.57
C ASP A 28 -16.74 20.34 -7.30
N HIS A 29 -16.00 20.19 -8.39
CA HIS A 29 -14.55 20.27 -8.37
C HIS A 29 -14.13 21.75 -8.30
N VAL A 30 -13.15 22.02 -7.44
CA VAL A 30 -12.31 23.24 -7.36
C VAL A 30 -12.88 24.39 -6.53
N LEU A 31 -12.31 24.58 -5.32
CA LEU A 31 -12.29 25.88 -4.66
C LEU A 31 -11.37 26.81 -5.49
N GLU A 32 -11.98 27.70 -6.27
CA GLU A 32 -11.33 28.88 -6.82
C GLU A 32 -10.94 29.83 -5.68
N ILE A 33 -9.64 30.01 -5.46
CA ILE A 33 -9.10 31.26 -4.89
C ILE A 33 -8.63 32.07 -6.09
N GLY A 34 -9.23 33.26 -6.25
CA GLY A 34 -9.15 34.07 -7.46
C GLY A 34 -7.75 34.40 -7.98
N GLY A 35 -7.57 34.19 -9.28
CA GLY A 35 -6.47 34.69 -10.10
C GLY A 35 -6.71 34.31 -11.57
N LYS A 36 -6.84 35.30 -12.45
CA LYS A 36 -7.34 35.16 -13.84
C LYS A 36 -6.43 34.33 -14.78
N SER A 37 -7.04 33.33 -15.46
CA SER A 37 -6.84 32.85 -16.86
C SER A 37 -5.59 32.01 -17.24
N PRO A 38 -5.59 31.19 -18.33
CA PRO A 38 -6.66 30.44 -19.01
C PRO A 38 -6.39 28.92 -19.22
N SER A 39 -7.48 28.19 -19.54
CA SER A 39 -7.58 26.95 -20.35
C SER A 39 -6.95 25.63 -19.87
N LYS A 40 -7.83 24.68 -19.54
CA LYS A 40 -7.61 23.23 -19.35
C LYS A 40 -6.89 22.57 -20.55
N PRO A 41 -6.33 21.37 -20.35
CA PRO A 41 -6.90 20.24 -21.08
C PRO A 41 -7.36 19.13 -20.12
N PHE A 42 -8.44 18.45 -20.53
CA PHE A 42 -8.95 17.23 -19.92
C PHE A 42 -7.84 16.20 -19.72
N GLY A 43 -7.50 15.90 -18.47
CA GLY A 43 -6.65 14.78 -18.08
C GLY A 43 -7.41 13.93 -17.08
N MET A 44 -7.45 12.61 -17.29
CA MET A 44 -7.86 11.68 -16.23
C MET A 44 -6.98 11.97 -15.00
N ASP A 45 -7.59 12.34 -13.88
CA ASP A 45 -6.86 12.49 -12.63
C ASP A 45 -6.22 11.14 -12.29
N LEU A 46 -4.90 11.06 -12.47
CA LEU A 46 -4.10 9.94 -12.02
C LEU A 46 -4.29 9.86 -10.49
N MET A 47 -5.14 8.94 -10.06
CA MET A 47 -5.40 8.71 -8.64
C MET A 47 -4.20 7.95 -8.06
N PHE A 48 -3.13 8.68 -7.77
CA PHE A 48 -2.07 8.21 -6.90
C PHE A 48 -2.67 7.86 -5.53
N PRO A 49 -2.07 6.93 -4.76
CA PRO A 49 -2.58 6.54 -3.45
C PRO A 49 -2.55 7.73 -2.49
N LYS A 50 -3.58 8.58 -2.53
CA LYS A 50 -3.85 9.64 -1.57
C LYS A 50 -4.72 9.06 -0.49
N VAL A 51 -4.21 9.03 0.74
CA VAL A 51 -5.01 8.65 1.92
C VAL A 51 -6.11 9.70 2.07
N PHE A 52 -7.36 9.25 2.04
CA PHE A 52 -8.52 10.14 2.17
C PHE A 52 -8.46 10.92 3.48
N LEU A 53 -8.32 12.25 3.38
CA LEU A 53 -9.04 13.16 4.25
C LEU A 53 -10.51 13.13 3.78
N THR A 54 -11.39 12.56 4.60
CA THR A 54 -12.82 12.45 4.36
C THR A 54 -13.45 13.85 4.17
N THR A 55 -13.70 14.24 2.92
CA THR A 55 -14.44 15.47 2.57
C THR A 55 -15.94 15.23 2.37
N GLU A 56 -16.50 14.07 2.72
CA GLU A 56 -17.96 13.88 2.73
C GLU A 56 -18.58 14.49 4.00
N SER A 57 -19.20 15.66 3.83
CA SER A 57 -19.96 16.34 4.86
C SER A 57 -21.33 15.67 5.03
N LYS A 58 -21.49 14.91 6.12
CA LYS A 58 -22.70 14.93 6.98
C LYS A 58 -22.61 13.99 8.20
N ASP A 59 -21.66 13.05 8.25
CA ASP A 59 -21.53 12.14 9.41
C ASP A 59 -20.06 11.83 9.78
N LYS A 60 -19.31 12.88 10.16
CA LYS A 60 -17.84 12.83 10.33
C LYS A 60 -17.34 11.74 11.29
N GLN A 61 -18.13 11.37 12.31
CA GLN A 61 -17.69 10.45 13.36
C GLN A 61 -17.76 8.98 12.92
N THR A 62 -18.83 8.57 12.24
CA THR A 62 -19.00 7.20 11.71
C THR A 62 -17.94 6.88 10.66
N HIS A 63 -17.59 7.86 9.82
CA HIS A 63 -16.56 7.72 8.79
C HIS A 63 -15.15 7.60 9.37
N LEU A 64 -14.83 8.34 10.44
CA LEU A 64 -13.53 8.24 11.13
C LEU A 64 -13.32 6.86 11.76
N TRP A 65 -14.34 6.32 12.44
CA TRP A 65 -14.27 4.99 13.03
C TRP A 65 -14.07 3.89 12.00
N LEU A 66 -14.79 3.97 10.88
CA LEU A 66 -14.61 3.02 9.78
C LEU A 66 -13.20 3.11 9.19
N HIS A 67 -12.68 4.33 9.00
CA HIS A 67 -11.32 4.56 8.52
C HIS A 67 -10.27 3.94 9.43
N LEU A 68 -10.32 4.26 10.73
CA LEU A 68 -9.39 3.72 11.72
C LEU A 68 -9.50 2.19 11.81
N ARG A 69 -10.73 1.65 11.82
CA ARG A 69 -10.96 0.21 11.85
C ARG A 69 -10.32 -0.48 10.64
N MET A 70 -10.56 0.02 9.43
CA MET A 70 -9.99 -0.59 8.22
C MET A 70 -8.47 -0.47 8.17
N LEU A 71 -7.91 0.69 8.56
CA LEU A 71 -6.47 0.89 8.67
C LEU A 71 -5.84 -0.13 9.62
N CYS A 72 -6.35 -0.23 10.86
CA CYS A 72 -5.82 -1.16 11.83
C CYS A 72 -5.96 -2.62 11.37
N LEU A 73 -7.12 -3.01 10.84
CA LEU A 73 -7.34 -4.38 10.41
C LEU A 73 -6.44 -4.81 9.25
N PHE A 74 -6.24 -3.94 8.26
CA PHE A 74 -5.34 -4.23 7.14
C PHE A 74 -3.87 -4.25 7.60
N ALA A 75 -3.45 -3.30 8.44
CA ALA A 75 -2.09 -3.27 8.97
C ALA A 75 -1.80 -4.51 9.83
N CYS A 76 -2.68 -4.85 10.77
CA CYS A 76 -2.54 -6.03 11.63
C CYS A 76 -2.57 -7.33 10.82
N SER A 77 -3.41 -7.41 9.79
CA SER A 77 -3.49 -8.62 8.95
C SER A 77 -2.22 -8.82 8.13
N ALA A 78 -1.67 -7.74 7.56
CA ALA A 78 -0.41 -7.81 6.84
C ALA A 78 0.74 -8.21 7.77
N GLU A 79 0.85 -7.57 8.94
CA GLU A 79 1.85 -7.92 9.97
C GLU A 79 1.75 -9.38 10.42
N ALA A 80 0.53 -9.87 10.64
CA ALA A 80 0.28 -11.27 10.98
C ALA A 80 0.76 -12.21 9.87
N ILE A 81 0.54 -11.87 8.60
CA ILE A 81 0.97 -12.69 7.47
C ILE A 81 2.49 -12.70 7.35
N THR A 82 3.13 -11.53 7.41
CA THR A 82 4.59 -11.42 7.28
C THR A 82 5.32 -12.08 8.44
N THR A 83 4.77 -11.99 9.66
CA THR A 83 5.46 -12.49 10.88
C THR A 83 5.13 -13.95 11.21
N CYS A 84 3.92 -14.44 10.93
CA CYS A 84 3.51 -15.80 11.36
C CYS A 84 3.52 -16.83 10.23
N PHE A 85 3.36 -16.39 8.97
CA PHE A 85 3.11 -17.31 7.86
C PHE A 85 4.19 -17.26 6.76
N THR A 86 5.11 -16.33 6.84
CA THR A 86 6.21 -16.25 5.86
C THR A 86 7.35 -17.16 6.31
N PRO A 87 7.69 -18.22 5.55
CA PRO A 87 8.79 -19.09 5.91
C PRO A 87 10.11 -18.33 5.80
N ILE A 88 11.11 -18.66 6.61
CA ILE A 88 12.46 -18.12 6.44
C ILE A 88 13.18 -18.98 5.41
N TRP A 89 13.41 -18.43 4.21
CA TRP A 89 14.18 -19.10 3.17
C TRP A 89 15.29 -18.19 2.68
N ILE A 90 16.52 -18.57 3.01
CA ILE A 90 17.73 -17.86 2.58
C ILE A 90 18.46 -18.74 1.57
N HIS A 91 18.81 -18.15 0.43
CA HIS A 91 19.63 -18.83 -0.57
C HIS A 91 21.06 -18.99 -0.03
N GLU A 92 21.50 -20.23 0.16
CA GLU A 92 22.75 -20.54 0.87
C GLU A 92 23.98 -19.89 0.23
N SER A 93 24.07 -19.89 -1.11
CA SER A 93 25.29 -19.43 -1.80
C SER A 93 25.38 -17.91 -1.96
N THR A 94 24.26 -17.20 -2.08
CA THR A 94 24.26 -15.73 -2.23
C THR A 94 23.91 -15.01 -0.94
N GLY A 95 23.25 -15.69 0.01
CA GLY A 95 22.71 -15.09 1.21
C GLY A 95 21.41 -14.31 1.01
N ILE A 96 20.78 -14.38 -0.17
CA ILE A 96 19.54 -13.64 -0.47
C ILE A 96 18.39 -14.24 0.33
N ASN A 97 17.63 -13.40 1.05
CA ASN A 97 16.38 -13.79 1.70
C ASN A 97 15.27 -13.91 0.64
N ILE A 98 15.12 -15.11 0.07
CA ILE A 98 14.17 -15.40 -1.00
C ILE A 98 12.75 -15.06 -0.57
N SER A 99 12.39 -15.37 0.68
CA SER A 99 11.04 -15.11 1.19
C SER A 99 10.70 -13.63 1.20
N ALA A 100 11.59 -12.79 1.73
CA ALA A 100 11.36 -11.35 1.76
C ALA A 100 11.34 -10.74 0.35
N THR A 101 12.24 -11.18 -0.54
CA THR A 101 12.20 -10.75 -1.95
C THR A 101 10.90 -11.17 -2.63
N LEU A 102 10.42 -12.39 -2.35
CA LEU A 102 9.18 -12.89 -2.91
C LEU A 102 7.97 -12.12 -2.39
N LEU A 103 7.94 -11.70 -1.11
CA LEU A 103 6.90 -10.82 -0.59
C LEU A 103 6.84 -9.50 -1.35
N ASN A 104 7.99 -8.89 -1.66
CA ASN A 104 8.04 -7.67 -2.48
C ASN A 104 7.47 -7.90 -3.90
N PHE A 105 7.75 -9.05 -4.53
CA PHE A 105 7.18 -9.39 -5.85
C PHE A 105 5.68 -9.71 -5.79
N ILE A 106 5.25 -10.52 -4.83
CA ILE A 106 3.84 -10.85 -4.61
C ILE A 106 3.07 -9.57 -4.29
N GLY A 107 3.61 -8.72 -3.44
CA GLY A 107 2.98 -7.46 -3.07
C GLY A 107 2.86 -6.51 -4.26
N SER A 108 3.87 -6.37 -5.11
CA SER A 108 3.74 -5.61 -6.36
C SER A 108 2.76 -6.23 -7.36
N PHE A 109 2.68 -7.56 -7.44
CA PHE A 109 1.64 -8.24 -8.22
C PHE A 109 0.24 -7.92 -7.69
N LEU A 110 0.02 -8.03 -6.38
CA LEU A 110 -1.24 -7.71 -5.72
C LEU A 110 -1.62 -6.23 -5.87
N GLU A 111 -0.63 -5.33 -5.85
CA GLU A 111 -0.79 -3.90 -6.09
C GLU A 111 -1.31 -3.64 -7.51
N GLY A 112 -0.73 -4.30 -8.52
CA GLY A 112 -1.20 -4.22 -9.90
C GLY A 112 -2.61 -4.77 -10.09
N ALA A 113 -2.91 -5.90 -9.45
CA ALA A 113 -4.24 -6.49 -9.46
C ALA A 113 -5.29 -5.56 -8.80
N ALA A 114 -4.98 -5.01 -7.64
CA ALA A 114 -5.86 -4.10 -6.93
C ALA A 114 -6.05 -2.77 -7.69
N GLN A 115 -5.01 -2.25 -8.34
CA GLN A 115 -5.11 -1.06 -9.19
C GLN A 115 -6.07 -1.28 -10.37
N GLU A 116 -5.96 -2.42 -11.07
CA GLU A 116 -6.86 -2.77 -12.19
C GLU A 116 -8.32 -2.91 -11.72
N LEU A 117 -8.52 -3.50 -10.54
CA LEU A 117 -9.85 -3.61 -9.93
C LEU A 117 -10.41 -2.23 -9.55
N GLN A 118 -9.60 -1.37 -8.92
CA GLN A 118 -9.99 -0.03 -8.49
C GLN A 118 -10.34 0.89 -9.67
N VAL A 119 -9.55 0.87 -10.74
CA VAL A 119 -9.80 1.71 -11.93
C VAL A 119 -11.02 1.21 -12.70
N GLY A 120 -11.14 -0.11 -12.87
CA GLY A 120 -12.18 -0.67 -13.70
C GLY A 120 -13.49 -1.01 -12.97
N THR A 121 -13.72 -0.51 -11.74
CA THR A 121 -15.00 -0.63 -11.03
C THR A 121 -15.64 0.76 -10.87
N SER A 122 -16.96 0.86 -11.04
CA SER A 122 -17.71 2.09 -10.76
C SER A 122 -18.16 2.18 -9.29
N HIS A 123 -18.06 1.09 -8.54
CA HIS A 123 -18.59 0.99 -7.18
C HIS A 123 -17.63 1.60 -6.14
N ALA A 124 -18.11 2.62 -5.41
CA ALA A 124 -17.32 3.33 -4.40
C ALA A 124 -16.79 2.43 -3.29
N GLY A 125 -17.56 1.42 -2.85
CA GLY A 125 -17.13 0.46 -1.83
C GLY A 125 -15.90 -0.35 -2.25
N TRP A 126 -15.89 -0.85 -3.49
CA TRP A 126 -14.75 -1.56 -4.06
C TRP A 126 -13.53 -0.66 -4.21
N LYS A 127 -13.72 0.58 -4.70
CA LYS A 127 -12.62 1.55 -4.81
C LYS A 127 -11.98 1.83 -3.45
N ARG A 128 -12.80 2.00 -2.41
CA ARG A 128 -12.35 2.27 -1.04
C ARG A 128 -11.60 1.07 -0.46
N ALA A 129 -12.09 -0.15 -0.64
CA ALA A 129 -11.39 -1.34 -0.15
C ALA A 129 -10.07 -1.58 -0.87
N CYS A 130 -10.05 -1.43 -2.20
CA CYS A 130 -8.80 -1.51 -2.98
C CYS A 130 -7.81 -0.45 -2.52
N HIS A 131 -8.29 0.76 -2.23
CA HIS A 131 -7.44 1.82 -1.70
C HIS A 131 -6.77 1.41 -0.38
N TYR A 132 -7.53 0.98 0.64
CA TYR A 132 -6.94 0.54 1.91
C TYR A 132 -6.02 -0.68 1.76
N PHE A 133 -6.39 -1.63 0.91
CA PHE A 133 -5.54 -2.77 0.63
C PHE A 133 -4.20 -2.32 0.03
N ARG A 134 -4.20 -1.36 -0.88
CA ARG A 134 -2.99 -0.85 -1.53
C ARG A 134 -2.14 0.05 -0.63
N SER A 135 -2.77 1.00 0.05
CA SER A 135 -2.06 1.99 0.87
C SER A 135 -1.63 1.47 2.23
N VAL A 136 -2.39 0.55 2.82
CA VAL A 136 -2.13 0.03 4.17
C VAL A 136 -1.60 -1.41 4.09
N PHE A 137 -2.42 -2.36 3.62
CA PHE A 137 -2.01 -3.77 3.65
C PHE A 137 -0.73 -4.00 2.86
N LEU A 138 -0.65 -3.52 1.62
CA LEU A 138 0.54 -3.71 0.78
C LEU A 138 1.73 -2.84 1.21
N GLY A 139 1.49 -1.72 1.91
CA GLY A 139 2.52 -0.93 2.56
C GLY A 139 3.19 -1.64 3.74
N VAL A 140 2.45 -2.46 4.49
CA VAL A 140 3.00 -3.32 5.55
C VAL A 140 3.57 -4.62 4.99
N PHE A 141 2.89 -5.21 4.00
CA PHE A 141 3.25 -6.51 3.40
C PHE A 141 4.54 -6.44 2.57
N THR A 142 4.85 -5.27 2.00
CA THR A 142 6.12 -5.01 1.29
C THR A 142 6.94 -4.01 2.07
N SER A 143 8.26 -4.07 1.94
CA SER A 143 9.12 -3.14 2.68
C SER A 143 10.30 -2.69 1.85
N TYR A 144 10.37 -1.37 1.66
CA TYR A 144 11.44 -0.73 0.91
C TYR A 144 12.71 -0.65 1.75
N CYS A 145 12.61 -0.22 3.01
CA CYS A 145 13.79 -0.15 3.88
C CYS A 145 14.39 -1.54 4.12
N TYR A 146 13.57 -2.58 4.27
CA TYR A 146 14.05 -3.94 4.42
C TYR A 146 14.81 -4.42 3.18
N MET A 147 14.36 -4.05 1.97
CA MET A 147 15.11 -4.33 0.75
C MET A 147 16.51 -3.66 0.79
N VAL A 148 16.59 -2.41 1.24
CA VAL A 148 17.86 -1.67 1.31
C VAL A 148 18.76 -2.20 2.42
N ASP A 149 18.18 -2.51 3.57
CA ASP A 149 18.84 -3.14 4.72
C ASP A 149 19.48 -4.47 4.32
N HIS A 150 18.68 -5.37 3.71
CA HIS A 150 19.18 -6.64 3.19
C HIS A 150 20.24 -6.46 2.09
N ALA A 151 20.13 -5.41 1.27
CA ALA A 151 21.15 -5.09 0.28
C ALA A 151 22.48 -4.68 0.95
N GLY A 152 22.44 -4.01 2.10
CA GLY A 152 23.59 -3.72 2.95
C GLY A 152 24.30 -4.98 3.43
N ASP A 153 23.55 -5.98 3.90
CA ASP A 153 24.10 -7.28 4.31
C ASP A 153 24.77 -8.02 3.13
N LEU A 154 24.15 -7.98 1.95
CA LEU A 154 24.70 -8.60 0.74
C LEU A 154 25.99 -7.91 0.29
N LEU A 155 26.10 -6.59 0.49
CA LEU A 155 27.32 -5.83 0.19
C LEU A 155 28.52 -6.32 1.00
N ALA A 156 28.31 -6.72 2.26
CA ALA A 156 29.37 -7.25 3.12
C ALA A 156 29.96 -8.56 2.58
N LYS A 157 29.17 -9.34 1.82
CA LYS A 157 29.62 -10.57 1.15
C LYS A 157 30.28 -10.29 -0.19
N ASN A 158 29.69 -9.41 -0.99
CA ASN A 158 30.22 -9.00 -2.28
C ASN A 158 29.75 -7.58 -2.62
N PHE A 159 30.70 -6.71 -2.97
CA PHE A 159 30.43 -5.30 -3.25
C PHE A 159 29.40 -5.06 -4.38
N LEU A 160 29.20 -6.03 -5.29
CA LEU A 160 28.24 -5.94 -6.38
C LEU A 160 26.84 -6.42 -6.00
N PHE A 161 26.70 -7.30 -5.00
CA PHE A 161 25.43 -7.95 -4.71
C PHE A 161 24.38 -6.98 -4.17
N GLY A 162 24.75 -6.06 -3.28
CA GLY A 162 23.83 -5.04 -2.76
C GLY A 162 23.21 -4.17 -3.86
N PRO A 163 24.03 -3.46 -4.68
CA PRO A 163 23.51 -2.65 -5.78
C PRO A 163 22.69 -3.43 -6.80
N LEU A 164 23.17 -4.61 -7.21
CA LEU A 164 22.45 -5.45 -8.17
C LEU A 164 21.12 -5.95 -7.59
N TYR A 165 21.06 -6.26 -6.30
CA TYR A 165 19.85 -6.68 -5.62
C TYR A 165 18.77 -5.58 -5.62
N ILE A 166 19.13 -4.33 -5.28
CA ILE A 166 18.19 -3.20 -5.32
C ILE A 166 17.63 -2.99 -6.73
N ILE A 167 18.52 -2.91 -7.73
CA ILE A 167 18.14 -2.65 -9.12
C ILE A 167 17.25 -3.78 -9.65
N SER A 168 17.67 -5.03 -9.47
CA SER A 168 16.91 -6.19 -9.95
C SER A 168 15.56 -6.31 -9.24
N THR A 169 15.48 -6.11 -7.93
CA THR A 169 14.24 -6.21 -7.16
C THR A 169 13.21 -5.18 -7.64
N LEU A 170 13.59 -3.91 -7.82
CA LEU A 170 12.68 -2.89 -8.32
C LEU A 170 12.23 -3.17 -9.77
N CYS A 171 13.15 -3.62 -10.64
CA CYS A 171 12.83 -3.97 -12.02
C CYS A 171 11.87 -5.17 -12.12
N TYR A 172 12.13 -6.24 -11.37
CA TYR A 172 11.25 -7.42 -11.36
C TYR A 172 9.91 -7.13 -10.70
N ALA A 173 9.86 -6.26 -9.70
CA ALA A 173 8.61 -5.80 -9.10
C ALA A 173 7.72 -5.04 -10.10
N CYS A 174 8.31 -4.21 -10.98
CA CYS A 174 7.59 -3.59 -12.09
C CYS A 174 6.97 -4.62 -13.04
N VAL A 175 7.68 -5.71 -13.33
CA VAL A 175 7.15 -6.83 -14.14
C VAL A 175 6.01 -7.54 -13.39
N ALA A 176 6.20 -7.85 -12.11
CA ALA A 176 5.18 -8.48 -11.27
C ALA A 176 3.89 -7.65 -11.22
N PHE A 177 4.00 -6.32 -11.09
CA PHE A 177 2.88 -5.39 -11.15
C PHE A 177 2.09 -5.50 -12.46
N ARG A 178 2.79 -5.55 -13.61
CA ARG A 178 2.13 -5.74 -14.92
C ARG A 178 1.40 -7.06 -15.02
N LEU A 179 2.02 -8.13 -14.52
CA LEU A 179 1.39 -9.44 -14.48
C LEU A 179 0.12 -9.41 -13.62
N GLY A 180 0.17 -8.74 -12.47
CA GLY A 180 -0.98 -8.51 -11.59
C GLY A 180 -2.14 -7.81 -12.28
N GLN A 181 -1.87 -6.68 -12.95
CA GLN A 181 -2.87 -5.97 -13.75
C GLN A 181 -3.49 -6.88 -14.81
N ARG A 182 -2.64 -7.59 -15.56
CA ARG A 182 -3.10 -8.46 -16.65
C ARG A 182 -3.95 -9.63 -16.12
N CYS A 183 -3.54 -10.26 -15.03
CA CYS A 183 -4.28 -11.33 -14.37
C CYS A 183 -5.64 -10.84 -13.89
N MET A 184 -5.72 -9.71 -13.20
CA MET A 184 -7.00 -9.16 -12.73
C MET A 184 -7.91 -8.75 -13.89
N PHE A 185 -7.37 -8.16 -14.95
CA PHE A 185 -8.14 -7.85 -16.15
C PHE A 185 -8.81 -9.10 -16.74
N LEU A 186 -8.06 -10.19 -16.87
CA LEU A 186 -8.59 -11.47 -17.38
C LEU A 186 -9.60 -12.08 -16.41
N PHE A 187 -9.31 -12.05 -15.11
CA PHE A 187 -10.19 -12.55 -14.07
C PHE A 187 -11.55 -11.84 -14.07
N LYS A 188 -11.55 -10.50 -14.19
CA LYS A 188 -12.76 -9.70 -14.31
C LYS A 188 -13.57 -10.03 -15.57
N LYS A 189 -12.86 -10.28 -16.67
CA LYS A 189 -13.51 -10.57 -17.95
C LYS A 189 -14.22 -11.92 -17.96
N TYR A 190 -13.68 -12.94 -17.28
CA TYR A 190 -14.15 -14.32 -17.42
C TYR A 190 -14.75 -14.95 -16.16
N VAL A 191 -14.44 -14.44 -14.97
CA VAL A 191 -14.77 -15.12 -13.70
C VAL A 191 -15.55 -14.22 -12.74
N PHE A 192 -15.16 -12.94 -12.65
CA PHE A 192 -15.61 -12.08 -11.57
C PHE A 192 -16.20 -10.76 -12.07
N ALA A 193 -17.48 -10.54 -11.80
CA ALA A 193 -18.09 -9.22 -11.91
C ALA A 193 -18.19 -8.61 -10.51
N PRO A 194 -17.58 -7.44 -10.24
CA PRO A 194 -17.71 -6.80 -8.95
C PRO A 194 -19.18 -6.44 -8.70
N ASP A 195 -19.77 -7.03 -7.66
CA ASP A 195 -21.15 -6.76 -7.27
C ASP A 195 -21.29 -5.32 -6.77
N LYS A 196 -22.51 -4.78 -6.86
CA LYS A 196 -22.87 -3.39 -6.53
C LYS A 196 -22.58 -3.04 -5.08
N HIS A 197 -22.58 -4.03 -4.19
CA HIS A 197 -22.31 -3.85 -2.77
C HIS A 197 -21.12 -4.72 -2.38
N MET A 198 -19.93 -4.13 -2.27
CA MET A 198 -18.89 -4.74 -1.44
C MET A 198 -19.30 -4.50 0.02
N PRO A 199 -19.61 -5.54 0.80
CA PRO A 199 -19.92 -5.35 2.19
C PRO A 199 -18.60 -5.09 2.91
N VAL A 200 -18.23 -3.81 3.05
CA VAL A 200 -17.06 -3.37 3.81
C VAL A 200 -17.08 -3.98 5.21
N ASP A 201 -18.26 -4.19 5.77
CA ASP A 201 -18.46 -4.90 7.02
C ASP A 201 -18.02 -6.37 6.95
N VAL A 202 -18.31 -7.10 5.88
CA VAL A 202 -17.85 -8.50 5.72
C VAL A 202 -16.34 -8.57 5.62
N VAL A 203 -15.72 -7.63 4.90
CA VAL A 203 -14.25 -7.53 4.84
C VAL A 203 -13.70 -7.24 6.23
N GLY A 204 -14.25 -6.24 6.92
CA GLY A 204 -13.87 -5.88 8.28
C GLY A 204 -14.04 -7.04 9.26
N TRP A 205 -15.14 -7.79 9.18
CA TRP A 205 -15.39 -8.98 10.00
C TRP A 205 -14.42 -10.10 9.70
N GLY A 206 -14.18 -10.41 8.42
CA GLY A 206 -13.22 -11.43 8.00
C GLY A 206 -11.81 -11.13 8.51
N LEU A 207 -11.34 -9.88 8.36
CA LEU A 207 -10.06 -9.44 8.90
C LEU A 207 -10.03 -9.48 10.43
N SER A 208 -11.12 -9.10 11.11
CA SER A 208 -11.19 -9.15 12.57
C SER A 208 -11.08 -10.57 13.10
N VAL A 209 -11.81 -11.51 12.48
CA VAL A 209 -11.75 -12.94 12.81
C VAL A 209 -10.36 -13.50 12.53
N PHE A 210 -9.76 -13.16 11.40
CA PHE A 210 -8.40 -13.56 11.06
C PHE A 210 -7.38 -13.08 12.10
N VAL A 211 -7.34 -11.77 12.39
CA VAL A 211 -6.43 -11.18 13.38
C VAL A 211 -6.64 -11.80 14.75
N LEU A 212 -7.89 -12.01 15.17
CA LEU A 212 -8.20 -12.65 16.44
C LEU A 212 -7.67 -14.09 16.50
N ILE A 213 -7.90 -14.90 15.47
CA ILE A 213 -7.43 -16.29 15.43
C ILE A 213 -5.89 -16.34 15.50
N VAL A 214 -5.21 -15.50 14.72
CA VAL A 214 -3.74 -15.46 14.73
C VAL A 214 -3.21 -15.01 16.08
N LEU A 215 -3.82 -13.99 16.69
CA LEU A 215 -3.43 -13.50 18.01
C LEU A 215 -3.64 -14.55 19.11
N LEU A 216 -4.78 -15.24 19.11
CA LEU A 216 -5.04 -16.34 20.03
C LEU A 216 -4.02 -17.48 19.82
N THR A 217 -3.67 -17.77 18.57
CA THR A 217 -2.63 -18.76 18.24
C THR A 217 -1.25 -18.31 18.73
N ALA A 218 -0.90 -17.04 18.63
CA ALA A 218 0.36 -16.52 19.15
C ALA A 218 0.43 -16.51 20.69
N ILE A 219 -0.70 -16.28 21.37
CA ILE A 219 -0.75 -16.24 22.85
C ILE A 219 -0.77 -17.65 23.45
N PHE A 220 -1.54 -18.57 22.86
CA PHE A 220 -1.81 -19.89 23.43
C PHE A 220 -1.15 -21.06 22.66
N GLY A 221 -0.59 -20.80 21.49
CA GLY A 221 0.03 -21.80 20.64
C GLY A 221 1.44 -22.20 21.09
N GLN A 222 2.10 -22.99 20.23
CA GLN A 222 3.46 -23.42 20.49
C GLN A 222 4.44 -22.25 20.30
N PRO A 223 5.48 -22.11 21.16
CA PRO A 223 6.50 -21.09 21.01
C PRO A 223 7.19 -21.15 19.63
N GLY A 224 7.51 -19.99 19.06
CA GLY A 224 8.15 -19.87 17.75
C GLY A 224 7.16 -19.90 16.59
N PHE A 225 5.89 -19.59 16.85
CA PHE A 225 4.87 -19.29 15.84
C PHE A 225 5.10 -17.90 15.23
N VAL A 226 5.49 -16.93 16.05
CA VAL A 226 5.85 -15.58 15.62
C VAL A 226 7.34 -15.55 15.29
N ARG A 227 7.68 -15.13 14.06
CA ARG A 227 9.05 -15.09 13.56
C ARG A 227 9.29 -13.80 12.79
N ASP A 228 10.24 -12.99 13.23
CA ASP A 228 10.72 -11.87 12.44
C ASP A 228 11.71 -12.37 11.38
N PRO A 229 11.59 -11.98 10.10
CA PRO A 229 12.57 -12.34 9.08
C PRO A 229 14.00 -11.86 9.39
N ASN A 230 14.19 -10.90 10.31
CA ASN A 230 15.52 -10.47 10.81
C ASN A 230 15.97 -11.16 12.12
N ASP A 231 15.24 -12.16 12.63
CA ASP A 231 15.49 -12.73 13.98
C ASP A 231 16.82 -13.47 14.16
N ALA A 232 17.40 -14.02 13.11
CA ALA A 232 18.56 -14.92 13.25
C ALA A 232 19.83 -14.23 13.77
N GLN A 233 19.97 -12.90 13.64
CA GLN A 233 21.21 -12.20 13.99
C GLN A 233 21.18 -11.49 15.36
N PHE A 234 20.01 -11.22 15.96
CA PHE A 234 19.95 -10.26 17.07
C PHE A 234 19.28 -10.71 18.37
N LEU A 235 18.49 -11.79 18.43
CA LEU A 235 17.83 -12.19 19.69
C LEU A 235 18.72 -13.02 20.62
N GLY A 236 19.76 -13.68 20.12
CA GLY A 236 20.37 -14.75 20.89
C GLY A 236 19.28 -15.69 21.44
N PRO A 237 19.48 -16.35 22.59
CA PRO A 237 18.53 -17.30 23.15
C PRO A 237 17.41 -16.65 23.98
N ILE A 238 17.09 -15.35 23.84
CA ILE A 238 16.09 -14.70 24.71
C ILE A 238 14.68 -15.15 24.30
N PRO A 239 13.95 -15.90 25.15
CA PRO A 239 12.58 -16.31 24.85
C PRO A 239 11.67 -15.10 25.02
N VAL A 240 11.18 -14.55 23.92
CA VAL A 240 10.14 -13.52 23.92
C VAL A 240 8.79 -14.20 23.82
N ASN A 241 7.78 -13.64 24.47
CA ASN A 241 6.40 -14.11 24.31
C ASN A 241 5.91 -13.72 22.90
N ASP A 242 5.67 -14.72 22.04
CA ASP A 242 5.13 -14.59 20.69
C ASP A 242 3.93 -13.61 20.62
N GLY A 243 3.00 -13.69 21.57
CA GLY A 243 1.86 -12.79 21.65
C GLY A 243 2.26 -11.32 21.88
N LEU A 244 3.23 -11.07 22.76
CA LEU A 244 3.76 -9.71 22.99
C LEU A 244 4.46 -9.17 21.74
N GLU A 245 5.27 -10.01 21.11
CA GLU A 245 6.00 -9.65 19.90
C GLU A 245 5.04 -9.28 18.75
N LEU A 246 4.01 -10.10 18.54
CA LEU A 246 3.01 -9.86 17.50
C LEU A 246 2.17 -8.60 17.77
N VAL A 247 1.71 -8.40 19.01
CA VAL A 247 0.94 -7.19 19.38
C VAL A 247 1.78 -5.93 19.20
N MET A 248 3.08 -6.01 19.54
CA MET A 248 4.00 -4.89 19.34
C MET A 248 4.19 -4.57 17.86
N GLY A 249 4.43 -5.59 17.02
CA GLY A 249 4.52 -5.43 15.58
C GLY A 249 3.23 -4.82 14.99
N MET A 250 2.07 -5.37 15.34
CA MET A 250 0.77 -4.87 14.89
C MET A 250 0.55 -3.40 15.26
N THR A 251 0.87 -3.02 16.49
CA THR A 251 0.74 -1.65 16.98
C THR A 251 1.67 -0.71 16.22
N MET A 252 2.93 -1.13 16.01
CA MET A 252 3.91 -0.35 15.26
C MET A 252 3.51 -0.15 13.79
N SER A 253 3.00 -1.21 13.14
CA SER A 253 2.50 -1.14 11.77
C SER A 253 1.29 -0.22 11.65
N CYS A 254 0.36 -0.25 12.62
CA CYS A 254 -0.77 0.68 12.66
C CYS A 254 -0.32 2.15 12.78
N VAL A 255 0.59 2.44 13.73
CA VAL A 255 1.08 3.81 13.93
C VAL A 255 1.87 4.29 12.71
N ALA A 256 2.70 3.44 12.12
CA ALA A 256 3.48 3.75 10.94
C ALA A 256 2.59 4.00 9.70
N SER A 257 1.56 3.17 9.46
CA SER A 257 0.60 3.41 8.37
C SER A 257 -0.23 4.68 8.58
N TRP A 258 -0.55 5.01 9.83
CA TRP A 258 -1.18 6.29 10.13
C TRP A 258 -0.23 7.45 9.86
N LEU A 259 1.04 7.36 10.29
CA LEU A 259 2.05 8.38 10.06
C LEU A 259 2.38 8.54 8.56
N SER A 260 2.45 7.46 7.80
CA SER A 260 2.72 7.48 6.35
C SER A 260 1.67 8.30 5.61
N SER A 261 0.43 8.36 6.12
CA SER A 261 -0.64 9.20 5.57
C SER A 261 -0.32 10.71 5.65
N PHE A 262 0.45 11.14 6.64
CA PHE A 262 0.92 12.53 6.76
C PHE A 262 2.24 12.76 6.04
N VAL A 263 3.17 11.80 6.09
CA VAL A 263 4.47 11.92 5.42
C VAL A 263 4.30 11.92 3.89
N SER A 264 3.34 11.14 3.40
CA SER A 264 2.98 11.10 1.98
C SER A 264 2.16 12.32 1.55
N ASP A 265 1.61 13.10 2.49
CA ASP A 265 0.78 14.27 2.18
C ASP A 265 1.62 15.37 1.51
N GLY A 266 1.24 15.76 0.29
CA GLY A 266 1.99 16.72 -0.51
C GLY A 266 1.55 16.77 -1.96
N TYR A 267 2.06 17.78 -2.66
CA TYR A 267 1.72 18.04 -4.06
C TYR A 267 2.43 17.06 -4.98
N TYR A 268 1.65 16.39 -5.83
CA TYR A 268 2.18 15.66 -6.98
C TYR A 268 2.37 16.66 -8.13
N ASP A 269 3.61 16.88 -8.54
CA ASP A 269 3.99 17.86 -9.55
C ASP A 269 3.90 17.34 -11.00
N GLY A 270 3.43 16.10 -11.20
CA GLY A 270 3.41 15.46 -12.51
C GLY A 270 4.72 14.79 -12.91
N MET A 271 5.77 14.88 -12.08
CA MET A 271 7.11 14.39 -12.38
C MET A 271 7.46 13.18 -11.51
N VAL A 272 7.30 13.29 -10.19
CA VAL A 272 7.74 12.28 -9.23
C VAL A 272 6.67 12.07 -8.15
N ASP A 273 6.52 10.83 -7.67
CA ASP A 273 5.71 10.58 -6.48
C ASP A 273 6.50 10.93 -5.21
N TRP A 274 6.48 12.23 -4.88
CA TRP A 274 7.11 12.77 -3.69
C TRP A 274 6.54 12.21 -2.38
N GLY A 275 5.29 11.73 -2.37
CA GLY A 275 4.68 11.17 -1.18
C GLY A 275 5.33 9.85 -0.81
N THR A 276 5.35 8.91 -1.76
CA THR A 276 5.99 7.61 -1.58
C THR A 276 7.49 7.72 -1.37
N TRP A 277 8.17 8.61 -2.12
CA TRP A 277 9.60 8.81 -1.95
C TRP A 277 9.96 9.32 -0.54
N ARG A 278 9.20 10.30 0.01
CA ARG A 278 9.42 10.79 1.38
C ARG A 278 9.24 9.70 2.41
N CYS A 279 8.26 8.82 2.23
CA CYS A 279 8.03 7.66 3.10
C CYS A 279 9.23 6.70 3.07
N ASN A 280 9.72 6.35 1.88
CA ASN A 280 10.89 5.49 1.70
C ASN A 280 12.16 6.12 2.29
N LEU A 281 12.38 7.41 2.05
CA LEU A 281 13.52 8.15 2.59
C LEU A 281 13.46 8.22 4.13
N ALA A 282 12.33 8.62 4.69
CA ALA A 282 12.13 8.70 6.14
C ALA A 282 12.36 7.35 6.81
N SER A 283 11.83 6.28 6.23
CA SER A 283 12.02 4.91 6.72
C SER A 283 13.51 4.48 6.70
N CYS A 284 14.25 4.79 5.64
CA CYS A 284 15.69 4.50 5.59
C CYS A 284 16.48 5.30 6.66
N ILE A 285 16.15 6.59 6.84
CA ILE A 285 16.77 7.43 7.88
C ILE A 285 16.50 6.84 9.27
N LEU A 286 15.24 6.51 9.57
CA LEU A 286 14.86 5.95 10.87
C LEU A 286 15.53 4.60 11.13
N THR A 287 15.69 3.77 10.10
CA THR A 287 16.40 2.49 10.20
C THR A 287 17.88 2.71 10.55
N VAL A 288 18.57 3.62 9.85
CA VAL A 288 19.97 3.98 10.15
C VAL A 288 20.10 4.54 11.57
N LEU A 289 19.17 5.41 12.00
CA LEU A 289 19.18 5.95 13.35
C LEU A 289 18.96 4.85 14.41
N ALA A 290 18.07 3.89 14.14
CA ALA A 290 17.84 2.75 15.03
C ALA A 290 19.09 1.89 15.21
N TYR A 291 19.84 1.63 14.12
CA TYR A 291 21.14 0.96 14.21
C TYR A 291 22.21 1.83 14.88
N GLY A 292 22.18 3.15 14.64
CA GLY A 292 23.02 4.12 15.34
C GLY A 292 22.88 4.06 16.86
N ILE A 293 21.67 3.81 17.37
CA ILE A 293 21.40 3.66 18.81
C ILE A 293 22.19 2.49 19.41
N HIS A 294 22.45 1.41 18.65
CA HIS A 294 23.28 0.29 19.12
C HIS A 294 24.66 0.78 19.58
N TYR A 295 25.30 1.67 18.81
CA TYR A 295 26.63 2.18 19.16
C TYR A 295 26.65 3.04 20.43
N ILE A 296 25.54 3.68 20.78
CA ILE A 296 25.44 4.56 21.95
C ILE A 296 24.92 3.78 23.17
N LEU A 297 23.95 2.89 22.97
CA LEU A 297 23.25 2.12 24.00
C LEU A 297 23.13 0.64 23.58
N PRO A 298 24.21 -0.16 23.66
CA PRO A 298 24.21 -1.56 23.21
C PRO A 298 23.16 -2.42 23.92
N ALA A 299 22.85 -2.11 25.18
CA ALA A 299 21.82 -2.80 25.95
C ALA A 299 20.41 -2.69 25.35
N LEU A 300 20.12 -1.65 24.56
CA LEU A 300 18.84 -1.47 23.89
C LEU A 300 18.74 -2.20 22.54
N ALA A 301 19.87 -2.56 21.92
CA ALA A 301 19.88 -3.19 20.60
C ALA A 301 19.21 -4.58 20.59
N HIS A 302 19.24 -5.29 21.71
CA HIS A 302 18.58 -6.58 21.86
C HIS A 302 17.11 -6.48 22.29
N ASN A 303 16.59 -5.26 22.49
CA ASN A 303 15.20 -5.05 22.88
C ASN A 303 14.27 -5.32 21.68
N VAL A 304 13.24 -6.12 21.91
CA VAL A 304 12.15 -6.41 20.97
C VAL A 304 11.56 -5.13 20.38
N ALA A 305 11.48 -4.07 21.18
CA ALA A 305 10.99 -2.77 20.76
C ALA A 305 11.79 -2.15 19.61
N VAL A 306 13.12 -2.21 19.67
CA VAL A 306 13.99 -1.65 18.62
C VAL A 306 13.88 -2.47 17.35
N LYS A 307 13.70 -3.79 17.48
CA LYS A 307 13.54 -4.69 16.33
C LYS A 307 12.25 -4.44 15.60
N LYS A 308 11.11 -4.46 16.31
CA LYS A 308 9.81 -4.13 15.71
C LYS A 308 9.75 -2.70 15.21
N PHE A 309 10.54 -1.80 15.78
CA PHE A 309 10.68 -0.46 15.21
C PHE A 309 11.34 -0.50 13.83
N VAL A 310 12.36 -1.32 13.63
CA VAL A 310 13.00 -1.49 12.31
C VAL A 310 12.12 -2.32 11.37
N SER A 311 11.70 -3.51 11.76
CA SER A 311 10.97 -4.44 10.89
C SER A 311 9.54 -3.97 10.62
N SER A 312 8.76 -3.72 11.67
CA SER A 312 7.34 -3.37 11.57
C SER A 312 7.12 -1.88 11.32
N PHE A 313 7.66 -0.98 12.16
CA PHE A 313 7.40 0.47 12.02
C PHE A 313 8.06 1.05 10.78
N CYS A 314 9.37 0.91 10.60
CA CYS A 314 10.05 1.45 9.41
C CYS A 314 9.60 0.73 8.15
N GLY A 315 9.36 -0.59 8.22
CA GLY A 315 8.80 -1.35 7.11
C GLY A 315 7.46 -0.79 6.63
N SER A 316 6.50 -0.66 7.55
CA SER A 316 5.15 -0.15 7.29
C SER A 316 5.08 1.34 6.95
N LEU A 317 6.05 2.13 7.40
CA LEU A 317 6.18 3.53 7.01
C LEU A 317 6.62 3.65 5.55
N SER A 318 7.41 2.69 5.07
CA SER A 318 7.88 2.65 3.68
C SER A 318 6.78 2.16 2.73
N ALA A 319 6.94 2.42 1.44
CA ALA A 319 5.96 2.04 0.42
C ALA A 319 6.67 1.49 -0.83
N PHE A 320 7.16 0.26 -0.73
CA PHE A 320 7.80 -0.43 -1.85
C PHE A 320 6.82 -0.64 -3.01
N SER A 321 5.69 -1.33 -2.79
CA SER A 321 4.69 -1.56 -3.82
C SER A 321 4.12 -0.25 -4.39
N GLY A 322 3.93 0.77 -3.53
CA GLY A 322 3.50 2.11 -3.93
C GLY A 322 4.47 2.77 -4.91
N SER A 323 5.79 2.65 -4.67
CA SER A 323 6.82 3.24 -5.55
C SER A 323 6.83 2.60 -6.94
N VAL A 324 6.59 1.29 -6.98
CA VAL A 324 6.44 0.50 -8.20
C VAL A 324 5.17 0.93 -8.92
N ALA A 325 4.04 1.02 -8.21
CA ALA A 325 2.78 1.47 -8.79
C ALA A 325 2.90 2.86 -9.42
N ALA A 326 3.48 3.83 -8.71
CA ALA A 326 3.68 5.19 -9.23
C ALA A 326 4.53 5.19 -10.52
N THR A 327 5.62 4.43 -10.54
CA THR A 327 6.46 4.23 -11.73
C THR A 327 5.66 3.66 -12.90
N MET A 328 4.87 2.62 -12.65
CA MET A 328 4.12 1.93 -13.69
C MET A 328 2.94 2.76 -14.21
N LEU A 329 2.29 3.54 -13.35
CA LEU A 329 1.23 4.47 -13.75
C LEU A 329 1.76 5.62 -14.62
N LEU A 330 2.94 6.16 -14.30
CA LEU A 330 3.65 7.12 -15.15
C LEU A 330 3.97 6.51 -16.53
N ALA A 331 4.40 5.24 -16.54
CA ALA A 331 4.67 4.53 -17.79
C ALA A 331 3.39 4.30 -18.62
N ASP A 332 2.26 3.99 -17.97
CA ASP A 332 0.93 3.85 -18.58
C ASP A 332 0.41 5.16 -19.17
N ALA A 333 0.66 6.27 -18.50
CA ALA A 333 0.35 7.61 -18.99
C ALA A 333 1.23 8.07 -20.17
N LYS A 334 2.03 7.16 -20.75
CA LYS A 334 3.02 7.42 -21.81
C LYS A 334 4.13 8.41 -21.40
N ASN A 335 4.26 8.73 -20.12
CA ASN A 335 5.31 9.59 -19.59
C ASN A 335 6.53 8.78 -19.14
N ARG A 336 7.16 8.09 -20.10
CA ARG A 336 8.31 7.20 -19.85
C ARG A 336 9.50 7.91 -19.19
N PRO A 337 9.88 9.15 -19.56
CA PRO A 337 10.98 9.84 -18.91
C PRO A 337 10.75 10.00 -17.40
N MET A 338 9.53 10.36 -17.00
CA MET A 338 9.19 10.53 -15.58
C MET A 338 9.07 9.20 -14.85
N ALA A 339 8.56 8.15 -15.50
CA ALA A 339 8.59 6.80 -14.94
C ALA A 339 10.04 6.37 -14.61
N MET A 340 10.97 6.60 -15.55
CA MET A 340 12.38 6.29 -15.34
C MET A 340 13.02 7.17 -14.28
N ALA A 341 12.68 8.46 -14.20
CA ALA A 341 13.16 9.35 -13.16
C ALA A 341 12.68 8.91 -11.76
N ASN A 342 11.41 8.55 -11.63
CA ASN A 342 10.84 8.06 -10.37
C ASN A 342 11.49 6.73 -9.92
N LEU A 343 11.71 5.80 -10.86
CA LEU A 343 12.42 4.56 -10.59
C LEU A 343 13.88 4.82 -10.19
N ALA A 344 14.58 5.65 -10.95
CA ALA A 344 15.97 6.01 -10.68
C ALA A 344 16.12 6.70 -9.33
N LEU A 345 15.20 7.60 -8.96
CA LEU A 345 15.21 8.28 -7.66
C LEU A 345 15.12 7.29 -6.50
N ASN A 346 14.23 6.30 -6.59
CA ASN A 346 14.15 5.25 -5.58
C ASN A 346 15.45 4.43 -5.57
N ILE A 347 15.94 3.93 -6.72
CA ILE A 347 17.23 3.21 -6.79
C ILE A 347 18.36 4.01 -6.13
N VAL A 348 18.53 5.27 -6.49
CA VAL A 348 19.58 6.16 -5.95
C VAL A 348 19.41 6.34 -4.44
N THR A 349 18.17 6.48 -3.96
CA THR A 349 17.88 6.55 -2.52
C THR A 349 18.33 5.27 -1.83
N GLY A 350 18.01 4.08 -2.35
CA GLY A 350 18.47 2.82 -1.78
C GLY A 350 20.00 2.70 -1.77
N LEU A 351 20.65 3.03 -2.89
CA LEU A 351 22.11 2.99 -3.01
C LEU A 351 22.82 3.97 -2.07
N ALA A 352 22.23 5.14 -1.81
CA ALA A 352 22.80 6.14 -0.91
C ALA A 352 22.82 5.67 0.55
N PHE A 353 21.83 4.88 0.98
CA PHE A 353 21.73 4.37 2.34
C PHE A 353 22.46 3.04 2.56
N LEU A 354 22.82 2.35 1.47
CA LEU A 354 23.52 1.07 1.49
C LEU A 354 24.78 1.03 2.38
N PRO A 355 25.67 2.04 2.39
CA PRO A 355 26.88 2.01 3.23
C PRO A 355 26.57 2.14 4.73
N TYR A 356 25.42 2.70 5.09
CA TYR A 356 25.04 3.00 6.47
C TYR A 356 24.20 1.89 7.13
N LEU A 357 23.64 1.01 6.30
CA LEU A 357 22.86 -0.16 6.71
C LEU A 357 23.68 -1.45 6.65
N ARG A 358 25.01 -1.33 6.65
CA ARG A 358 25.91 -2.47 6.82
C ARG A 358 26.00 -2.79 8.31
N ALA A 359 25.36 -3.87 8.73
CA ALA A 359 25.57 -4.46 10.06
C ALA A 359 26.89 -5.24 10.12
#